data_AF-A0A7S1X0F8-F1
#
_entry.id   AF-A0A7S1X0F8-F1
#
_cell.length_a   1.000
_cell.length_b   1.000
_cell.length_c   1.000
_cell.angle_alpha   90.00
_cell.angle_beta   90.00
_cell.angle_gamma   90.00
#
_symmetry.space_group_name_H-M   'P 1'
#
loop_
_entity.id
_entity.type
_entity.pdbx_description
1 polymer ?
#
loop_
_entity_poly.entity_id
_entity_poly.type
_entity_poly.pdbx_seq_one_letter_code
_entity_poly.pdbx_strand_id
1 'polypeptide(L)'
;MVHGAASWGVLLRPAVFFPVVCLVLLRCSSAVASRAALQQSPGPGEESYSANQIALGKGSSYMYCGTAPVCGVLTLETGYGTGYYKHDSPSVHGLWPQVPPYGNSACLLPKSKRDPDFVPKHPEELKCYDTGEGDYDHEYSFVDHEWLKHGTCMGVSNAADFLSIVCDLARKPLKLMAKATRKGVTTAGEMAHILGHAGYPIFNVDNYQQQVELSACAGPDHVWRLAYVNEFDKVCGSDDPRPTSPPVPEQCVPMQHGPPCAGDDDCDDVSGCVRCAKSGFCTDQPKPASD
;
A
#
# COMPACT_ATOMS: atom_id res chain seq x y z
N MET A 1 -13.52 33.89 -54.10
CA MET A 1 -12.71 35.13 -53.96
C MET A 1 -12.63 35.38 -52.46
N VAL A 2 -11.52 35.34 -51.74
CA VAL A 2 -10.10 35.58 -52.05
C VAL A 2 -9.25 34.54 -51.31
N HIS A 3 -8.15 34.14 -51.94
CA HIS A 3 -7.14 33.20 -51.45
C HIS A 3 -6.27 33.76 -50.33
N GLY A 4 -5.64 32.89 -49.53
CA GLY A 4 -4.57 33.25 -48.61
C GLY A 4 -3.78 32.04 -48.14
N ALA A 5 -2.95 31.48 -49.02
CA ALA A 5 -1.92 30.51 -48.68
C ALA A 5 -0.66 31.24 -48.16
N ALA A 6 -0.01 30.70 -47.14
CA ALA A 6 1.38 31.04 -46.82
C ALA A 6 2.12 29.77 -46.43
N SER A 7 3.32 29.64 -46.96
CA SER A 7 4.12 28.43 -47.00
C SER A 7 5.59 28.80 -46.74
N TRP A 8 6.35 27.78 -46.31
CA TRP A 8 7.81 27.65 -46.25
C TRP A 8 8.60 28.38 -45.15
N GLY A 9 9.36 27.56 -44.41
CA GLY A 9 10.44 27.97 -43.52
C GLY A 9 11.27 26.76 -43.05
N VAL A 10 11.85 26.01 -43.98
CA VAL A 10 12.88 24.98 -43.69
C VAL A 10 14.18 25.71 -43.33
N LEU A 11 14.67 25.52 -42.11
CA LEU A 11 16.02 25.90 -41.69
C LEU A 11 16.87 24.64 -41.52
N LEU A 12 17.68 24.37 -42.53
CA LEU A 12 18.84 23.49 -42.48
C LEU A 12 20.05 24.26 -41.97
N ARG A 13 20.84 23.64 -41.08
CA ARG A 13 22.32 23.57 -41.01
C ARG A 13 22.82 23.48 -39.54
N PRO A 14 24.07 23.05 -39.28
CA PRO A 14 24.95 22.15 -40.05
C PRO A 14 25.47 20.97 -39.21
N ALA A 15 25.87 19.90 -39.90
CA ALA A 15 26.72 18.86 -39.34
C ALA A 15 28.11 19.44 -39.01
N VAL A 16 28.59 19.19 -37.79
CA VAL A 16 29.98 19.42 -37.42
C VAL A 16 30.66 18.07 -37.26
N PHE A 17 31.45 17.73 -38.27
CA PHE A 17 32.55 16.78 -38.18
C PHE A 17 33.65 17.39 -37.32
N PHE A 18 34.17 16.67 -36.31
CA PHE A 18 35.60 16.65 -36.03
C PHE A 18 36.03 15.26 -35.55
N PRO A 19 37.25 14.82 -35.94
CA PRO A 19 37.77 13.49 -35.72
C PRO A 19 38.52 13.42 -34.39
N VAL A 20 38.82 12.20 -33.94
CA VAL A 20 40.17 11.75 -33.58
C VAL A 20 40.00 10.40 -32.90
N VAL A 21 40.41 9.40 -33.66
CA VAL A 21 40.79 8.07 -33.23
C VAL A 21 41.86 8.21 -32.15
N CYS A 22 41.56 7.82 -30.92
CA CYS A 22 42.58 7.48 -29.94
C CYS A 22 42.49 5.98 -29.65
N LEU A 23 43.21 5.23 -30.47
CA LEU A 23 43.46 3.80 -30.33
C LEU A 23 44.37 3.61 -29.11
N VAL A 24 43.77 3.40 -27.93
CA VAL A 24 44.52 2.89 -26.78
C VAL A 24 44.50 1.36 -26.87
N LEU A 25 45.59 0.82 -27.43
CA LEU A 25 45.98 -0.56 -27.30
C LEU A 25 46.29 -0.87 -25.83
N LEU A 26 45.27 -1.26 -25.05
CA LEU A 26 45.53 -1.95 -23.79
C LEU A 26 45.57 -3.46 -24.06
N ARG A 27 46.73 -4.01 -23.74
CA ARG A 27 47.16 -5.38 -23.94
C ARG A 27 46.19 -6.38 -23.32
N CYS A 28 45.88 -7.43 -24.08
CA CYS A 28 45.46 -8.72 -23.57
C CYS A 28 46.42 -9.17 -22.46
N SER A 29 45.93 -9.28 -21.23
CA SER A 29 46.45 -10.22 -20.25
C SER A 29 45.34 -11.21 -19.96
N SER A 30 45.50 -12.40 -20.52
CA SER A 30 44.67 -13.56 -20.24
C SER A 30 44.87 -13.96 -18.79
N ALA A 31 44.06 -13.41 -17.89
CA ALA A 31 43.87 -13.99 -16.57
C ALA A 31 42.81 -15.09 -16.70
N VAL A 32 43.28 -16.33 -16.80
CA VAL A 32 42.46 -17.52 -16.53
C VAL A 32 42.09 -17.46 -15.05
N ALA A 33 40.95 -16.83 -14.74
CA ALA A 33 40.35 -16.95 -13.42
C ALA A 33 39.67 -18.32 -13.35
N SER A 34 40.38 -19.28 -12.77
CA SER A 34 39.83 -20.55 -12.32
C SER A 34 38.56 -20.28 -11.51
N ARG A 35 37.44 -20.86 -11.97
CA ARG A 35 36.23 -21.03 -11.17
C ARG A 35 36.55 -21.94 -10.00
N ALA A 36 37.02 -21.38 -8.89
CA ALA A 36 36.86 -22.00 -7.59
C ALA A 36 35.40 -21.78 -7.19
N ALA A 37 34.62 -22.86 -7.25
CA ALA A 37 33.31 -22.92 -6.64
C ALA A 37 33.50 -22.67 -5.13
N LEU A 38 33.20 -21.45 -4.69
CA LEU A 38 32.94 -21.17 -3.29
C LEU A 38 31.62 -21.87 -2.96
N GLN A 39 31.71 -23.11 -2.49
CA GLN A 39 30.70 -23.71 -1.63
C GLN A 39 30.62 -22.84 -0.38
N GLN A 40 29.71 -21.85 -0.41
CA GLN A 40 29.22 -21.25 0.83
C GLN A 40 28.50 -22.36 1.59
N SER A 41 29.08 -22.75 2.72
CA SER A 41 28.43 -23.60 3.70
C SER A 41 27.16 -22.89 4.18
N PRO A 42 26.01 -23.57 4.27
CA PRO A 42 24.81 -22.97 4.83
C PRO A 42 25.12 -22.55 6.27
N GLY A 43 24.88 -21.28 6.57
CA GLY A 43 25.09 -20.73 7.90
C GLY A 43 24.16 -21.42 8.91
N PRO A 44 24.61 -21.65 10.15
CA PRO A 44 23.75 -22.17 11.20
C PRO A 44 22.79 -21.05 11.62
N GLY A 45 21.59 -21.04 11.03
CA GLY A 45 20.60 -19.99 11.29
C GLY A 45 19.38 -19.96 10.36
N GLU A 46 19.36 -20.77 9.28
CA GLU A 46 18.11 -21.09 8.58
C GLU A 46 17.31 -22.10 9.43
N GLU A 47 16.74 -21.62 10.54
CA GLU A 47 15.47 -22.17 10.99
C GLU A 47 14.48 -21.96 9.85
N SER A 48 14.29 -23.02 9.07
CA SER A 48 13.12 -23.36 8.27
C SER A 48 11.89 -22.54 8.69
N TYR A 49 11.72 -21.35 8.12
CA TYR A 49 10.39 -20.81 7.84
C TYR A 49 9.78 -21.83 6.90
N SER A 50 8.97 -22.70 7.52
CA SER A 50 8.45 -23.92 6.94
C SER A 50 8.01 -23.72 5.50
N ALA A 51 8.44 -24.64 4.64
CA ALA A 51 7.96 -24.85 3.27
C ALA A 51 6.42 -24.96 3.15
N ASN A 52 5.66 -24.86 4.25
CA ASN A 52 4.21 -24.76 4.28
C ASN A 52 3.61 -23.41 3.82
N GLN A 53 4.40 -22.34 3.60
CA GLN A 53 3.84 -21.06 3.12
C GLN A 53 4.09 -20.73 1.64
N ILE A 54 5.01 -21.44 0.97
CA ILE A 54 5.28 -21.25 -0.47
C ILE A 54 4.55 -22.31 -1.33
N ALA A 55 3.87 -23.27 -0.70
CA ALA A 55 2.92 -24.14 -1.37
C ALA A 55 1.55 -23.44 -1.53
N LEU A 56 1.48 -22.35 -2.33
CA LEU A 56 0.22 -21.77 -2.84
C LEU A 56 -0.45 -22.69 -3.88
N GLY A 57 -0.52 -23.98 -3.58
CA GLY A 57 -1.17 -24.98 -4.40
C GLY A 57 -2.64 -25.05 -4.03
N LYS A 58 -3.53 -24.53 -4.89
CA LYS A 58 -4.99 -24.79 -4.89
C LYS A 58 -5.63 -24.85 -3.49
N GLY A 59 -5.21 -23.96 -2.59
CA GLY A 59 -5.93 -23.71 -1.36
C GLY A 59 -7.32 -23.21 -1.71
N SER A 60 -8.32 -23.57 -0.92
CA SER A 60 -9.66 -23.00 -1.06
C SER A 60 -9.55 -21.47 -1.09
N SER A 61 -10.25 -20.81 -2.02
CA SER A 61 -10.41 -19.34 -1.99
C SER A 61 -11.23 -18.86 -0.79
N TYR A 62 -11.68 -19.78 0.06
CA TYR A 62 -12.44 -19.52 1.26
C TYR A 62 -11.53 -19.12 2.43
N MET A 63 -11.77 -17.94 3.02
CA MET A 63 -11.05 -17.49 4.21
C MET A 63 -11.83 -17.79 5.50
N TYR A 64 -11.19 -18.49 6.43
CA TYR A 64 -11.72 -18.73 7.77
C TYR A 64 -11.19 -17.69 8.75
N CYS A 65 -12.06 -16.86 9.31
CA CYS A 65 -11.71 -15.76 10.21
C CYS A 65 -11.33 -16.23 11.63
N GLY A 66 -11.51 -17.51 11.97
CA GLY A 66 -11.34 -17.95 13.34
C GLY A 66 -12.36 -17.29 14.27
N THR A 67 -11.88 -16.75 15.38
CA THR A 67 -12.67 -15.95 16.33
C THR A 67 -12.67 -14.46 16.03
N ALA A 68 -11.95 -14.00 15.00
CA ALA A 68 -12.01 -12.60 14.57
C ALA A 68 -13.42 -12.27 14.03
N PRO A 69 -14.06 -11.17 14.46
CA PRO A 69 -15.38 -10.78 13.97
C PRO A 69 -15.45 -10.57 12.45
N VAL A 70 -14.38 -10.01 11.88
CA VAL A 70 -14.26 -9.73 10.45
C VAL A 70 -12.85 -10.04 9.97
N CYS A 71 -12.74 -10.65 8.80
CA CYS A 71 -11.47 -10.87 8.12
C CYS A 71 -11.60 -10.63 6.62
N GLY A 72 -10.48 -10.34 5.96
CA GLY A 72 -10.47 -9.83 4.60
C GLY A 72 -9.14 -10.06 3.88
N VAL A 73 -9.13 -9.70 2.61
CA VAL A 73 -7.91 -9.62 1.79
C VAL A 73 -7.62 -8.16 1.46
N LEU A 74 -6.41 -7.70 1.75
CA LEU A 74 -5.86 -6.47 1.18
C LEU A 74 -5.23 -6.82 -0.16
N THR A 75 -5.80 -6.33 -1.25
CA THR A 75 -5.36 -6.61 -2.62
C THR A 75 -4.52 -5.45 -3.13
N LEU A 76 -3.29 -5.77 -3.54
CA LEU A 76 -2.30 -4.80 -4.03
C LEU A 76 -1.99 -5.10 -5.50
N GLU A 77 -2.10 -4.07 -6.33
CA GLU A 77 -1.76 -4.14 -7.75
C GLU A 77 -0.27 -3.92 -7.96
N THR A 78 0.31 -4.69 -8.87
CA THR A 78 1.71 -4.50 -9.24
C THR A 78 1.90 -3.40 -10.31
N GLY A 79 0.84 -3.04 -11.03
CA GLY A 79 0.86 -2.19 -12.23
C GLY A 79 1.23 -2.90 -13.53
N TYR A 80 1.59 -4.19 -13.47
CA TYR A 80 1.98 -5.00 -14.63
C TYR A 80 0.84 -5.84 -15.22
N GLY A 81 -0.40 -5.61 -14.75
CA GLY A 81 -1.59 -6.30 -15.24
C GLY A 81 -1.99 -5.87 -16.66
N THR A 82 -3.26 -6.06 -16.99
CA THR A 82 -3.84 -5.64 -18.28
C THR A 82 -5.05 -4.74 -18.08
N GLY A 83 -5.39 -3.92 -19.08
CA GLY A 83 -6.53 -3.00 -18.97
C GLY A 83 -6.36 -2.05 -17.78
N TYR A 84 -7.37 -1.97 -16.91
CA TYR A 84 -7.36 -1.13 -15.70
C TYR A 84 -6.28 -1.52 -14.67
N TYR A 85 -5.74 -2.74 -14.74
CA TYR A 85 -4.69 -3.22 -13.82
C TYR A 85 -3.27 -2.88 -14.30
N LYS A 86 -3.15 -2.19 -15.43
CA LYS A 86 -1.88 -1.74 -15.96
C LYS A 86 -1.69 -0.27 -15.63
N HIS A 87 -0.64 0.05 -14.90
CA HIS A 87 -0.26 1.41 -14.52
C HIS A 87 1.20 1.48 -14.06
N ASP A 88 1.72 2.69 -13.91
CA ASP A 88 3.15 2.94 -13.71
C ASP A 88 3.67 2.60 -12.29
N SER A 89 2.79 2.43 -11.30
CA SER A 89 3.22 2.26 -9.91
C SER A 89 2.33 1.32 -9.09
N PRO A 90 2.89 0.48 -8.20
CA PRO A 90 2.07 -0.37 -7.35
C PRO A 90 1.08 0.45 -6.51
N SER A 91 -0.17 0.03 -6.51
CA SER A 91 -1.30 0.73 -5.87
C SER A 91 -2.19 -0.25 -5.10
N VAL A 92 -3.10 0.29 -4.31
CA VAL A 92 -4.21 -0.48 -3.73
C VAL A 92 -5.26 -0.77 -4.79
N HIS A 93 -5.73 -2.02 -4.85
CA HIS A 93 -7.04 -2.31 -5.45
C HIS A 93 -8.13 -2.12 -4.40
N GLY A 94 -8.01 -2.79 -3.25
CA GLY A 94 -8.97 -2.64 -2.17
C GLY A 94 -8.72 -3.55 -0.96
N LEU A 95 -9.60 -3.46 0.02
CA LEU A 95 -9.67 -4.36 1.18
C LEU A 95 -11.05 -4.97 1.23
N TRP A 96 -11.12 -6.30 1.06
CA TRP A 96 -12.39 -6.99 0.85
C TRP A 96 -12.66 -7.98 1.98
N PRO A 97 -13.64 -7.69 2.86
CA PRO A 97 -14.16 -8.67 3.81
C PRO A 97 -14.54 -9.96 3.10
N GLN A 98 -14.04 -11.08 3.59
CA GLN A 98 -14.35 -12.41 3.08
C GLN A 98 -15.67 -12.89 3.67
N VAL A 99 -16.75 -12.17 3.35
CA VAL A 99 -18.13 -12.57 3.67
C VAL A 99 -18.55 -13.77 2.81
N PRO A 100 -19.59 -14.54 3.16
CA PRO A 100 -20.07 -15.63 2.32
C PRO A 100 -20.35 -15.18 0.87
N PRO A 101 -19.97 -15.97 -0.16
CA PRO A 101 -19.41 -17.32 -0.09
C PRO A 101 -17.88 -17.40 0.01
N TYR A 102 -17.16 -16.27 0.10
CA TYR A 102 -15.70 -16.21 0.04
C TYR A 102 -15.02 -16.42 1.41
N GLY A 103 -15.80 -16.42 2.49
CA GLY A 103 -15.33 -16.77 3.82
C GLY A 103 -16.48 -16.86 4.81
N ASN A 104 -16.14 -16.84 6.10
CA ASN A 104 -17.12 -16.80 7.21
C ASN A 104 -17.13 -15.45 7.96
N SER A 105 -16.55 -14.40 7.38
CA SER A 105 -16.60 -13.07 7.98
C SER A 105 -18.03 -12.61 8.17
N ALA A 106 -18.33 -11.98 9.31
CA ALA A 106 -19.56 -11.20 9.43
C ALA A 106 -19.48 -9.98 8.50
N CYS A 107 -20.64 -9.53 7.99
CA CYS A 107 -20.75 -8.18 7.42
C CYS A 107 -21.08 -7.23 8.56
N LEU A 108 -20.06 -6.50 9.03
CA LEU A 108 -20.23 -5.50 10.08
C LEU A 108 -20.55 -4.16 9.41
N LEU A 109 -21.81 -3.71 9.56
CA LEU A 109 -22.26 -2.46 8.96
C LEU A 109 -21.56 -1.25 9.59
N PRO A 110 -21.32 -0.18 8.82
CA PRO A 110 -20.76 1.03 9.37
C PRO A 110 -21.72 1.73 10.33
N LYS A 111 -21.16 2.51 11.25
CA LYS A 111 -21.95 3.31 12.21
C LYS A 111 -22.83 4.33 11.48
N SER A 112 -22.31 4.96 10.42
CA SER A 112 -23.10 5.80 9.51
C SER A 112 -23.55 4.99 8.29
N LYS A 113 -24.87 4.82 8.11
CA LYS A 113 -25.47 4.05 6.99
C LYS A 113 -25.34 4.72 5.61
N ARG A 114 -24.93 5.99 5.59
CA ARG A 114 -24.78 6.82 4.41
C ARG A 114 -23.96 8.01 4.86
N ASP A 115 -22.77 8.20 4.30
CA ASP A 115 -22.20 9.54 4.27
C ASP A 115 -22.66 10.13 2.93
N PRO A 116 -23.72 10.96 2.89
CA PRO A 116 -24.16 11.59 1.65
C PRO A 116 -23.12 12.55 1.07
N ASP A 117 -22.05 12.85 1.82
CA ASP A 117 -20.98 13.76 1.44
C ASP A 117 -19.61 13.05 1.33
N PHE A 118 -19.57 11.73 1.06
CA PHE A 118 -18.32 11.03 0.76
C PHE A 118 -17.75 11.48 -0.59
N VAL A 119 -17.28 12.71 -0.63
CA VAL A 119 -16.25 13.20 -1.53
C VAL A 119 -15.01 13.23 -0.66
N PRO A 120 -13.99 12.38 -0.89
CA PRO A 120 -12.66 12.63 -0.35
C PRO A 120 -12.35 14.09 -0.66
N LYS A 121 -12.34 14.97 0.35
CA LYS A 121 -12.22 16.43 0.10
C LYS A 121 -10.79 16.80 -0.33
N HIS A 122 -9.93 15.79 -0.37
CA HIS A 122 -8.52 15.85 -0.19
C HIS A 122 -7.89 14.73 -1.03
N PRO A 123 -7.32 15.03 -2.22
CA PRO A 123 -6.69 14.02 -3.08
C PRO A 123 -5.55 13.27 -2.37
N GLU A 124 -4.98 13.83 -1.31
CA GLU A 124 -4.02 13.16 -0.43
C GLU A 124 -4.59 11.92 0.28
N GLU A 125 -5.90 11.85 0.52
CA GLU A 125 -6.60 10.68 1.11
C GLU A 125 -6.67 9.52 0.11
N LEU A 126 -6.58 9.81 -1.19
CA LEU A 126 -6.62 8.82 -2.28
C LEU A 126 -5.22 8.37 -2.73
N LYS A 127 -4.15 8.88 -2.12
CA LYS A 127 -2.79 8.65 -2.62
C LYS A 127 -2.34 7.19 -2.64
N CYS A 128 -2.95 6.29 -1.86
CA CYS A 128 -2.62 4.86 -1.95
C CYS A 128 -3.32 4.15 -3.13
N TYR A 129 -4.37 4.76 -3.67
CA TYR A 129 -5.09 4.35 -4.88
C TYR A 129 -4.54 5.03 -6.15
N ASP A 130 -3.85 6.16 -6.00
CA ASP A 130 -3.19 6.89 -7.08
C ASP A 130 -2.27 5.95 -7.88
N THR A 131 -2.64 5.72 -9.14
CA THR A 131 -1.89 4.90 -10.08
C THR A 131 -0.93 5.73 -10.94
N GLY A 132 -0.97 7.06 -10.80
CA GLY A 132 -0.37 8.02 -11.72
C GLY A 132 -1.12 8.17 -13.03
N GLU A 133 -2.26 7.47 -13.18
CA GLU A 133 -3.06 7.40 -14.40
C GLU A 133 -4.55 7.66 -14.11
N GLY A 134 -5.18 8.51 -14.92
CA GLY A 134 -6.61 8.84 -14.80
C GLY A 134 -6.88 10.28 -14.41
N ASP A 135 -8.14 10.67 -14.52
CA ASP A 135 -8.63 11.91 -13.92
C ASP A 135 -9.23 11.61 -12.54
N TYR A 136 -9.43 12.67 -11.76
CA TYR A 136 -9.99 12.60 -10.42
C TYR A 136 -11.37 11.90 -10.38
N ASP A 137 -12.16 12.02 -11.45
CA ASP A 137 -13.49 11.41 -11.54
C ASP A 137 -13.39 9.88 -11.65
N HIS A 138 -12.40 9.37 -12.37
CA HIS A 138 -12.15 7.93 -12.46
C HIS A 138 -11.75 7.33 -11.11
N GLU A 139 -10.74 7.91 -10.45
CA GLU A 139 -10.29 7.47 -9.12
C GLU A 139 -11.42 7.55 -8.09
N TYR A 140 -12.20 8.63 -8.13
CA TYR A 140 -13.37 8.78 -7.27
C TYR A 140 -14.40 7.66 -7.50
N SER A 141 -14.75 7.38 -8.75
CA SER A 141 -15.72 6.31 -9.07
C SER A 141 -15.26 4.92 -8.61
N PHE A 142 -13.94 4.69 -8.67
CA PHE A 142 -13.34 3.45 -8.21
C PHE A 142 -13.37 3.35 -6.68
N VAL A 143 -13.01 4.42 -5.99
CA VAL A 143 -13.02 4.43 -4.52
C VAL A 143 -14.45 4.36 -3.96
N ASP A 144 -15.43 4.96 -4.65
CA ASP A 144 -16.85 4.80 -4.33
C ASP A 144 -17.30 3.33 -4.52
N HIS A 145 -16.82 2.65 -5.58
CA HIS A 145 -17.04 1.20 -5.75
C HIS A 145 -16.47 0.40 -4.57
N GLU A 146 -15.22 0.66 -4.19
CA GLU A 146 -14.55 -0.03 -3.09
C GLU A 146 -15.31 0.18 -1.77
N TRP A 147 -15.75 1.40 -1.48
CA TRP A 147 -16.57 1.67 -0.31
C TRP A 147 -17.91 0.93 -0.35
N LEU A 148 -18.73 1.17 -1.39
CA LEU A 148 -20.10 0.68 -1.45
C LEU A 148 -20.18 -0.84 -1.42
N LYS A 149 -19.25 -1.50 -2.13
CA LYS A 149 -19.27 -2.96 -2.29
C LYS A 149 -18.50 -3.70 -1.20
N HIS A 150 -17.44 -3.11 -0.67
CA HIS A 150 -16.53 -3.80 0.25
C HIS A 150 -16.47 -3.13 1.62
N GLY A 151 -16.23 -1.82 1.67
CA GLY A 151 -16.10 -1.06 2.91
C GLY A 151 -17.35 -1.09 3.81
N THR A 152 -18.55 -1.19 3.23
CA THR A 152 -19.83 -1.25 3.99
C THR A 152 -20.00 -2.51 4.85
N CYS A 153 -19.11 -3.50 4.74
CA CYS A 153 -19.10 -4.70 5.57
C CYS A 153 -17.89 -4.81 6.53
N MET A 154 -17.06 -3.76 6.63
CA MET A 154 -15.79 -3.82 7.37
C MET A 154 -15.88 -3.49 8.87
N GLY A 155 -17.04 -3.02 9.35
CA GLY A 155 -17.21 -2.59 10.74
C GLY A 155 -16.51 -1.26 11.07
N VAL A 156 -16.18 -0.48 10.04
CA VAL A 156 -15.56 0.85 10.16
C VAL A 156 -16.62 1.93 10.43
N SER A 157 -16.20 3.11 10.86
CA SER A 157 -17.15 4.16 11.24
C SER A 157 -17.88 4.76 10.04
N ASN A 158 -17.12 5.07 8.99
CA ASN A 158 -17.57 5.70 7.74
C ASN A 158 -16.56 5.41 6.61
N ALA A 159 -16.77 6.04 5.45
CA ALA A 159 -15.97 5.81 4.26
C ALA A 159 -14.55 6.44 4.36
N ALA A 160 -14.37 7.56 5.06
CA ALA A 160 -13.04 8.11 5.31
C ALA A 160 -12.18 7.18 6.19
N ASP A 161 -12.79 6.60 7.24
CA ASP A 161 -12.17 5.61 8.11
C ASP A 161 -11.75 4.35 7.32
N PHE A 162 -12.61 3.89 6.41
CA PHE A 162 -12.28 2.83 5.44
C PHE A 162 -11.00 3.15 4.65
N LEU A 163 -10.94 4.30 3.97
CA LEU A 163 -9.78 4.65 3.15
C LEU A 163 -8.50 4.80 3.98
N SER A 164 -8.58 5.43 5.15
CA SER A 164 -7.44 5.57 6.04
C SER A 164 -6.87 4.21 6.44
N ILE A 165 -7.74 3.28 6.87
CA ILE A 165 -7.34 1.92 7.25
C ILE A 165 -6.68 1.19 6.08
N VAL A 166 -7.27 1.25 4.89
CA VAL A 166 -6.73 0.59 3.70
C VAL A 166 -5.34 1.13 3.36
N CYS A 167 -5.20 2.46 3.28
CA CYS A 167 -3.92 3.10 2.99
C CYS A 167 -2.87 2.82 4.09
N ASP A 168 -3.26 2.78 5.37
CA ASP A 168 -2.37 2.49 6.49
C ASP A 168 -1.81 1.06 6.41
N LEU A 169 -2.65 0.07 6.14
CA LEU A 169 -2.23 -1.32 5.95
C LEU A 169 -1.33 -1.47 4.72
N ALA A 170 -1.65 -0.78 3.63
CA ALA A 170 -0.94 -0.86 2.36
C ALA A 170 0.40 -0.10 2.34
N ARG A 171 0.58 0.92 3.19
CA ARG A 171 1.72 1.85 3.15
C ARG A 171 3.09 1.15 3.10
N LYS A 172 3.32 0.18 4.00
CA LYS A 172 4.61 -0.53 4.07
C LYS A 172 4.77 -1.58 2.95
N PRO A 173 3.77 -2.43 2.64
CA PRO A 173 3.79 -3.30 1.46
C PRO A 173 4.07 -2.55 0.15
N LEU A 174 3.33 -1.49 -0.16
CA LEU A 174 3.48 -0.72 -1.39
C LEU A 174 4.87 -0.08 -1.50
N LYS A 175 5.42 0.43 -0.39
CA LYS A 175 6.80 0.94 -0.38
C LYS A 175 7.83 -0.13 -0.76
N LEU A 176 7.63 -1.38 -0.34
CA LEU A 176 8.48 -2.50 -0.72
C LEU A 176 8.28 -2.90 -2.19
N MET A 177 7.03 -2.99 -2.64
CA MET A 177 6.69 -3.28 -4.04
C MET A 177 7.32 -2.23 -4.96
N ALA A 178 7.14 -0.94 -4.69
CA ALA A 178 7.76 0.13 -5.47
C ALA A 178 9.30 0.04 -5.50
N LYS A 179 9.93 -0.38 -4.39
CA LYS A 179 11.39 -0.64 -4.36
C LYS A 179 11.77 -1.84 -5.22
N ALA A 180 10.95 -2.88 -5.27
CA ALA A 180 11.15 -4.05 -6.10
C ALA A 180 10.96 -3.72 -7.59
N THR A 181 9.93 -2.96 -7.95
CA THR A 181 9.69 -2.44 -9.30
C THR A 181 10.88 -1.68 -9.85
N ARG A 182 11.48 -0.78 -9.04
CA ARG A 182 12.71 -0.05 -9.42
C ARG A 182 13.93 -0.95 -9.64
N LYS A 183 13.88 -2.20 -9.20
CA LYS A 183 14.91 -3.23 -9.43
C LYS A 183 14.57 -4.17 -10.59
N GLY A 184 13.49 -3.91 -11.32
CA GLY A 184 13.06 -4.71 -12.46
C GLY A 184 12.18 -5.91 -12.10
N VAL A 185 11.58 -5.94 -10.91
CA VAL A 185 10.58 -6.96 -10.57
C VAL A 185 9.26 -6.59 -11.20
N THR A 186 8.72 -7.46 -12.06
CA THR A 186 7.53 -7.15 -12.88
C THR A 186 6.40 -8.16 -12.75
N THR A 187 6.53 -9.17 -11.88
CA THR A 187 5.49 -10.19 -11.72
C THR A 187 4.93 -10.22 -10.30
N ALA A 188 3.64 -10.52 -10.18
CA ALA A 188 2.98 -10.67 -8.88
C ALA A 188 3.60 -11.78 -8.03
N GLY A 189 4.02 -12.90 -8.64
CA GLY A 189 4.72 -13.98 -7.94
C GLY A 189 6.04 -13.54 -7.28
N GLU A 190 6.87 -12.78 -7.99
CA GLU A 190 8.11 -12.24 -7.43
C GLU A 190 7.85 -11.18 -6.36
N MET A 191 6.84 -10.32 -6.55
CA MET A 191 6.44 -9.35 -5.52
C MET A 191 5.93 -10.04 -4.25
N ALA A 192 5.10 -11.08 -4.39
CA ALA A 192 4.62 -11.88 -3.28
C ALA A 192 5.78 -12.58 -2.55
N HIS A 193 6.79 -13.09 -3.27
CA HIS A 193 7.99 -13.65 -2.65
C HIS A 193 8.75 -12.61 -1.81
N ILE A 194 8.93 -11.39 -2.32
CA ILE A 194 9.59 -10.28 -1.61
C ILE A 194 8.80 -9.87 -0.37
N LEU A 195 7.48 -9.76 -0.49
CA LEU A 195 6.59 -9.42 0.62
C LEU A 195 6.58 -10.54 1.68
N GLY A 196 6.48 -11.81 1.27
CA GLY A 196 6.55 -12.95 2.19
C GLY A 196 7.87 -13.01 2.95
N HIS A 197 9.01 -12.78 2.28
CA HIS A 197 10.32 -12.69 2.94
C HIS A 197 10.42 -11.49 3.92
N ALA A 198 9.64 -10.43 3.69
CA ALA A 198 9.52 -9.31 4.62
C ALA A 198 8.52 -9.55 5.76
N GLY A 199 7.94 -10.76 5.85
CA GLY A 199 7.02 -11.16 6.91
C GLY A 199 5.55 -10.77 6.66
N TYR A 200 5.17 -10.44 5.43
CA TYR A 200 3.77 -10.13 5.11
C TYR A 200 2.95 -11.40 4.87
N PRO A 201 1.67 -11.41 5.30
CA PRO A 201 0.84 -12.59 5.27
C PRO A 201 0.22 -12.80 3.89
N ILE A 202 0.98 -13.38 2.97
CA ILE A 202 0.49 -13.69 1.62
C ILE A 202 -0.66 -14.71 1.72
N PHE A 203 -1.85 -14.30 1.25
CA PHE A 203 -3.02 -15.14 1.16
C PHE A 203 -3.12 -15.80 -0.22
N ASN A 204 -2.98 -14.99 -1.27
CA ASN A 204 -3.11 -15.43 -2.66
C ASN A 204 -2.25 -14.55 -3.59
N VAL A 205 -2.04 -15.04 -4.81
CA VAL A 205 -1.37 -14.30 -5.89
C VAL A 205 -2.19 -14.45 -7.17
N ASP A 206 -2.79 -13.36 -7.63
CA ASP A 206 -3.45 -13.32 -8.93
C ASP A 206 -2.43 -13.01 -10.03
N ASN A 207 -1.95 -14.05 -10.70
CA ASN A 207 -1.03 -13.91 -11.83
C ASN A 207 -1.74 -13.48 -13.13
N TYR A 208 -3.07 -13.45 -13.18
CA TYR A 208 -3.80 -12.95 -14.35
C TYR A 208 -3.88 -11.43 -14.33
N GLN A 209 -4.37 -10.84 -13.23
CA GLN A 209 -4.41 -9.37 -13.06
C GLN A 209 -3.15 -8.79 -12.45
N GLN A 210 -2.15 -9.62 -12.13
CA GLN A 210 -0.89 -9.23 -11.49
C GLN A 210 -1.12 -8.49 -10.17
N GLN A 211 -1.73 -9.20 -9.21
CA GLN A 211 -2.04 -8.70 -7.87
C GLN A 211 -1.50 -9.62 -6.78
N VAL A 212 -1.18 -9.04 -5.63
CA VAL A 212 -0.81 -9.77 -4.41
C VAL A 212 -1.88 -9.53 -3.36
N GLU A 213 -2.43 -10.60 -2.79
CA GLU A 213 -3.46 -10.53 -1.76
C GLU A 213 -2.86 -10.87 -0.40
N LEU A 214 -2.97 -9.96 0.56
CA LEU A 214 -2.51 -10.13 1.93
C LEU A 214 -3.70 -10.41 2.85
N SER A 215 -3.62 -11.42 3.72
CA SER A 215 -4.69 -11.66 4.70
C SER A 215 -4.68 -10.62 5.81
N ALA A 216 -5.87 -10.17 6.19
CA ALA A 216 -6.10 -9.20 7.24
C ALA A 216 -7.29 -9.61 8.11
N CYS A 217 -7.28 -9.18 9.37
CA CYS A 217 -8.41 -9.36 10.28
C CYS A 217 -8.63 -8.10 11.11
N ALA A 218 -9.83 -7.92 11.64
CA ALA A 218 -10.09 -6.96 12.70
C ALA A 218 -10.72 -7.65 13.90
N GLY A 219 -10.31 -7.21 15.09
CA GLY A 219 -10.86 -7.71 16.33
C GLY A 219 -12.15 -6.99 16.73
N PRO A 220 -12.67 -7.29 17.94
CA PRO A 220 -13.80 -6.58 18.53
C PRO A 220 -13.56 -5.08 18.71
N ASP A 221 -12.30 -4.65 18.73
CA ASP A 221 -11.87 -3.25 18.74
C ASP A 221 -12.03 -2.54 17.37
N HIS A 222 -12.46 -3.25 16.33
CA HIS A 222 -12.58 -2.78 14.94
C HIS A 222 -11.26 -2.32 14.31
N VAL A 223 -10.12 -2.66 14.91
CA VAL A 223 -8.80 -2.30 14.38
C VAL A 223 -8.32 -3.40 13.43
N TRP A 224 -8.18 -3.04 12.16
CA TRP A 224 -7.68 -3.94 11.13
C TRP A 224 -6.16 -4.13 11.20
N ARG A 225 -5.70 -5.37 11.00
CA ARG A 225 -4.30 -5.78 11.10
C ARG A 225 -3.99 -6.80 10.01
N LEU A 226 -2.80 -6.71 9.43
CA LEU A 226 -2.25 -7.78 8.60
C LEU A 226 -1.82 -8.93 9.52
N ALA A 227 -2.31 -10.14 9.26
CA ALA A 227 -1.94 -11.35 9.98
C ALA A 227 -2.11 -12.57 9.08
N TYR A 228 -1.34 -13.64 9.32
CA TYR A 228 -1.61 -14.91 8.66
C TYR A 228 -2.94 -15.48 9.15
N VAL A 229 -3.67 -16.17 8.27
CA VAL A 229 -5.00 -16.74 8.60
C VAL A 229 -4.95 -17.64 9.84
N ASN A 230 -3.88 -18.42 10.02
CA ASN A 230 -3.70 -19.27 11.19
C ASN A 230 -3.32 -18.52 12.48
N GLU A 231 -3.13 -17.20 12.41
CA GLU A 231 -2.85 -16.32 13.55
C GLU A 231 -4.02 -15.39 13.89
N PHE A 232 -5.13 -15.45 13.16
CA PHE A 232 -6.27 -14.55 13.38
C PHE A 232 -6.82 -14.61 14.82
N ASP A 233 -6.97 -15.80 15.41
CA ASP A 233 -7.42 -15.95 16.80
C ASP A 233 -6.52 -15.21 17.80
N LYS A 234 -5.21 -15.21 17.53
CA LYS A 234 -4.21 -14.57 18.38
C LYS A 234 -4.12 -13.07 18.15
N VAL A 235 -4.24 -12.62 16.91
CA VAL A 235 -4.05 -11.21 16.53
C VAL A 235 -5.33 -10.40 16.68
N CYS A 236 -6.48 -11.00 16.38
CA CYS A 236 -7.78 -10.35 16.30
C CYS A 236 -8.86 -11.05 17.14
N GLY A 237 -8.58 -12.24 17.68
CA GLY A 237 -9.60 -13.09 18.30
C GLY A 237 -9.81 -12.92 19.80
N SER A 238 -9.01 -12.09 20.46
CA SER A 238 -9.10 -11.87 21.90
C SER A 238 -9.74 -10.51 22.20
N ASP A 239 -10.72 -10.50 23.12
CA ASP A 239 -11.17 -9.28 23.82
C ASP A 239 -10.11 -8.75 24.79
N ASP A 240 -9.01 -9.49 24.95
CA ASP A 240 -7.92 -9.12 25.84
C ASP A 240 -7.43 -7.74 25.39
N PRO A 241 -7.53 -6.70 26.26
CA PRO A 241 -6.98 -5.38 25.98
C PRO A 241 -5.46 -5.51 26.01
N ARG A 242 -4.91 -6.22 25.02
CA ARG A 242 -3.50 -6.17 24.70
C ARG A 242 -3.22 -4.70 24.49
N PRO A 243 -2.17 -4.14 25.14
CA PRO A 243 -1.99 -2.71 25.23
C PRO A 243 -2.26 -2.12 23.86
N THR A 244 -3.34 -1.34 23.79
CA THR A 244 -3.52 -0.37 22.73
C THR A 244 -2.17 0.29 22.53
N SER A 245 -1.86 0.65 21.29
CA SER A 245 -0.75 1.53 20.92
C SER A 245 -0.28 2.38 22.11
N PRO A 246 1.03 2.45 22.41
CA PRO A 246 1.56 3.06 23.63
C PRO A 246 0.74 4.30 23.96
N PRO A 247 0.23 4.41 25.21
CA PRO A 247 -0.88 5.29 25.57
C PRO A 247 -0.74 6.58 24.80
N VAL A 248 -1.73 6.85 23.93
CA VAL A 248 -1.77 8.06 23.12
C VAL A 248 -1.35 9.19 24.04
N PRO A 249 -0.20 9.85 23.78
CA PRO A 249 0.34 10.78 24.74
C PRO A 249 -0.73 11.81 25.05
N GLU A 250 -1.22 11.87 26.29
CA GLU A 250 -2.19 12.90 26.74
C GLU A 250 -1.55 14.31 26.75
N GLN A 251 -0.36 14.43 26.18
CA GLN A 251 0.42 15.64 26.04
C GLN A 251 1.15 15.64 24.70
N CYS A 252 1.32 16.82 24.10
CA CYS A 252 2.24 16.96 22.98
C CYS A 252 3.67 16.99 23.50
N VAL A 253 4.51 16.14 22.93
CA VAL A 253 5.96 16.10 23.18
C VAL A 253 6.64 16.70 21.95
N PRO A 254 7.73 17.48 22.11
CA PRO A 254 8.43 18.04 20.97
C PRO A 254 8.78 17.01 19.90
N MET A 255 8.36 17.32 18.67
CA MET A 255 8.52 16.49 17.47
C MET A 255 7.75 15.15 17.47
N GLN A 256 6.68 15.02 18.26
CA GLN A 256 5.77 13.86 18.23
C GLN A 256 4.32 14.30 18.01
N HIS A 257 3.50 13.40 17.46
CA HIS A 257 2.06 13.60 17.39
C HIS A 257 1.44 13.43 18.78
N GLY A 258 0.59 14.38 19.17
CA GLY A 258 -0.27 14.27 20.34
C GLY A 258 -1.55 13.48 20.06
N PRO A 259 -2.59 13.65 20.88
CA PRO A 259 -3.88 13.00 20.68
C PRO A 259 -4.54 13.36 19.35
N PRO A 260 -5.44 12.52 18.82
CA PRO A 260 -6.26 12.85 17.67
C PRO A 260 -7.10 14.12 17.89
N CYS A 261 -7.32 14.89 16.84
CA CYS A 261 -8.13 16.12 16.87
C CYS A 261 -8.83 16.34 15.52
N ALA A 262 -10.00 16.99 15.57
CA ALA A 262 -10.74 17.47 14.41
C ALA A 262 -10.50 18.98 14.17
N GLY A 263 -10.22 19.75 15.23
CA GLY A 263 -9.94 21.18 15.18
C GLY A 263 -8.95 21.61 16.27
N ASP A 264 -8.47 22.86 16.18
CA ASP A 264 -7.51 23.38 17.15
C ASP A 264 -8.09 23.41 18.58
N ASP A 265 -9.40 23.64 18.72
CA ASP A 265 -10.13 23.62 20.00
C ASP A 265 -10.05 22.27 20.74
N ASP A 266 -9.85 21.15 20.03
CA ASP A 266 -9.68 19.83 20.67
C ASP A 266 -8.35 19.70 21.41
N CYS A 267 -7.42 20.63 21.18
CA CYS A 267 -6.07 20.62 21.74
C CYS A 267 -5.89 21.62 22.89
N ASP A 268 -6.88 22.47 23.17
CA ASP A 268 -6.78 23.57 24.15
C ASP A 268 -6.52 23.08 25.59
N ASP A 269 -7.09 21.92 25.95
CA ASP A 269 -6.95 21.30 27.27
C ASP A 269 -5.87 20.21 27.30
N VAL A 270 -5.15 19.99 26.19
CA VAL A 270 -4.12 18.96 26.10
C VAL A 270 -2.75 19.56 26.43
N SER A 271 -2.15 19.10 27.54
CA SER A 271 -0.89 19.64 28.05
C SER A 271 0.21 19.67 26.97
N GLY A 272 0.81 20.84 26.75
CA GLY A 272 1.91 21.02 25.79
C GLY A 272 1.47 21.06 24.31
N CYS A 273 0.20 20.86 24.00
CA CYS A 273 -0.33 21.04 22.66
C CYS A 273 -0.72 22.50 22.41
N VAL A 274 -0.63 22.93 21.16
CA VAL A 274 -0.94 24.30 20.73
C VAL A 274 -2.08 24.33 19.70
N ARG A 275 -2.23 23.27 18.91
CA ARG A 275 -3.20 23.19 17.81
C ARG A 275 -3.29 21.79 17.21
N CYS A 276 -4.31 21.54 16.41
CA CYS A 276 -4.47 20.34 15.60
C CYS A 276 -3.67 20.39 14.29
N ALA A 277 -3.41 21.62 13.82
CA ALA A 277 -2.67 21.89 12.60
C ALA A 277 -3.26 21.24 11.33
N LYS A 278 -4.54 20.82 11.36
CA LYS A 278 -5.19 20.04 10.31
C LYS A 278 -4.43 18.75 9.96
N SER A 279 -3.67 18.21 10.92
CA SER A 279 -2.91 16.98 10.73
C SER A 279 -3.68 15.72 11.15
N GLY A 280 -4.85 15.91 11.78
CA GLY A 280 -5.59 14.87 12.48
C GLY A 280 -5.07 14.59 13.91
N PHE A 281 -3.98 15.26 14.33
CA PHE A 281 -3.37 15.09 15.65
C PHE A 281 -2.91 16.43 16.25
N CYS A 282 -3.00 16.58 17.57
CA CYS A 282 -2.49 17.75 18.27
C CYS A 282 -0.96 17.84 18.13
N THR A 283 -0.42 19.06 18.12
CA THR A 283 1.02 19.32 18.02
C THR A 283 1.47 20.45 18.94
N ASP A 284 2.74 20.42 19.36
CA ASP A 284 3.41 21.50 20.10
C ASP A 284 3.86 22.67 19.19
N GLN A 285 3.70 22.53 17.87
CA GLN A 285 4.19 23.50 16.90
C GLN A 285 3.23 24.70 16.76
N PRO A 286 3.69 25.94 17.06
CA PRO A 286 2.86 27.13 16.90
C PRO A 286 2.51 27.38 15.43
N LYS A 287 1.47 28.19 15.20
CA LYS A 287 1.12 28.64 13.85
C LYS A 287 2.29 29.49 13.30
N PRO A 288 2.75 29.25 12.06
CA PRO A 288 3.71 30.13 11.41
C PRO A 288 3.20 31.57 11.44
N ALA A 289 4.09 32.54 11.69
CA ALA A 289 3.73 33.94 11.52
C ALA A 289 3.24 34.14 10.08
N SER A 290 2.11 34.81 9.91
CA SER A 290 1.64 35.24 8.60
C SER A 290 2.59 36.33 8.10
N ASP A 291 3.40 35.99 7.09
CA ASP A 291 4.17 36.96 6.29
C ASP A 291 3.25 37.89 5.48
#